data_AF-H6Q9A5-F1
#
_entry.id   AF-H6Q9A5-F1
#
_cell.length_a   1.000
_cell.length_b   1.000
_cell.length_c   1.000
_cell.angle_alpha   90.00
_cell.angle_beta   90.00
_cell.angle_gamma   90.00
#
_symmetry.space_group_name_H-M   'P 1'
#
loop_
_entity.id
_entity.type
_entity.pdbx_description
1 polymer ?
#
loop_
_entity_poly.entity_id
_entity_poly.type
_entity_poly.pdbx_seq_one_letter_code
_entity_poly.pdbx_strand_id
1 'polypeptide(L)'
;MQLQIDLGRLIQDIIQYGIQGLIAIIIVLIAWLLGSVVGRAVNRLIERTGLEKAFDKTDVGKAFRSAGIDLSNLIGMLVTAFIVVIGIVIALGYLRIGGEAGALIADVARYLPRLIGGIILNNCGCYTSGPTHRLYREAPHGAVPQAVRGDRGNAPQLTAYWPHRACRVAGA
;
A
#
# COMPACT_ATOMS: atom_id res chain seq x y z
N MET A 1 -29.01 25.46 32.57
CA MET A 1 -29.32 26.01 31.23
C MET A 1 -28.80 25.03 30.18
N GLN A 2 -29.46 23.89 30.02
CA GLN A 2 -29.08 22.86 29.05
C GLN A 2 -30.33 22.02 28.76
N LEU A 3 -31.19 22.48 27.85
CA LEU A 3 -32.20 21.66 27.15
C LEU A 3 -33.01 22.46 26.12
N GLN A 4 -32.42 23.52 25.56
CA GLN A 4 -32.94 24.05 24.29
C GLN A 4 -32.28 23.23 23.18
N ILE A 5 -32.81 22.03 22.95
CA ILE A 5 -32.53 21.30 21.71
C ILE A 5 -33.22 22.10 20.62
N ASP A 6 -32.44 22.82 19.80
CA ASP A 6 -32.94 23.50 18.62
C ASP A 6 -33.47 22.43 17.64
N LEU A 7 -34.76 22.13 17.77
CA LEU A 7 -35.47 21.14 16.96
C LEU A 7 -35.26 21.39 15.45
N GLY A 8 -35.05 22.65 15.07
CA GLY A 8 -34.69 23.05 13.70
C GLY A 8 -33.35 22.48 13.21
N ARG A 9 -32.34 22.32 14.09
CA ARG A 9 -31.07 21.67 13.72
C ARG A 9 -31.25 20.17 13.50
N LEU A 10 -32.00 19.48 14.37
CA LEU A 10 -32.25 18.05 14.21
C LEU A 10 -33.04 17.75 12.91
N ILE A 11 -33.99 18.61 12.56
CA ILE A 11 -34.77 18.45 11.32
C ILE A 11 -33.90 18.69 10.08
N GLN A 12 -33.03 19.72 10.10
CA GLN A 12 -32.09 19.98 9.02
C GLN A 12 -31.08 18.85 8.83
N ASP A 13 -30.54 18.30 9.92
CA ASP A 13 -29.58 17.20 9.88
C ASP A 13 -30.22 15.92 9.29
N ILE A 14 -31.46 15.59 9.69
CA ILE A 14 -32.18 14.43 9.14
C ILE A 14 -32.41 14.56 7.62
N ILE A 15 -32.79 15.75 7.15
CA ILE A 15 -33.03 15.98 5.71
C ILE A 15 -31.71 15.89 4.91
N GLN A 16 -30.61 16.43 5.44
CA GLN A 16 -29.31 16.33 4.78
C GLN A 16 -28.80 14.89 4.69
N TYR A 17 -28.91 14.10 5.76
CA TYR A 17 -28.44 12.71 5.75
C TYR A 17 -29.25 11.84 4.79
N GLY A 18 -30.55 12.08 4.65
CA GLY A 18 -31.38 11.38 3.66
C GLY A 18 -30.91 11.61 2.22
N ILE A 19 -30.58 12.85 1.86
CA ILE A 19 -30.13 13.19 0.51
C ILE A 19 -28.73 12.63 0.23
N GLN A 20 -27.79 12.73 1.17
CA GLN A 20 -26.44 12.18 0.99
C GLN A 20 -26.43 10.66 0.89
N GLY A 21 -27.31 9.98 1.65
CA GLY A 21 -27.50 8.53 1.54
C GLY A 21 -27.88 8.08 0.14
N LEU A 22 -28.78 8.81 -0.53
CA LEU A 22 -29.17 8.52 -1.90
C LEU A 22 -27.99 8.61 -2.87
N ILE A 23 -27.14 9.64 -2.72
CA ILE A 23 -25.94 9.82 -3.53
C ILE A 23 -24.94 8.68 -3.30
N ALA A 24 -24.72 8.28 -2.04
CA ALA A 24 -23.82 7.19 -1.70
C ALA A 24 -24.27 5.86 -2.35
N ILE A 25 -25.57 5.56 -2.33
CA ILE A 25 -26.13 4.37 -2.99
C ILE A 25 -25.84 4.41 -4.49
N ILE A 26 -26.06 5.55 -5.16
CA ILE A 26 -25.78 5.71 -6.60
C ILE A 26 -24.29 5.45 -6.90
N ILE A 27 -23.38 5.96 -6.07
CA ILE A 27 -21.93 5.75 -6.25
C ILE A 27 -21.56 4.27 -6.14
N VAL A 28 -22.10 3.56 -5.15
CA VAL A 28 -21.85 2.11 -5.00
C VAL A 28 -22.36 1.33 -6.21
N LEU A 29 -23.52 1.70 -6.75
CA LEU A 29 -24.06 1.09 -7.98
C LEU A 29 -23.11 1.32 -9.17
N ILE A 30 -22.59 2.53 -9.34
CA ILE A 30 -21.65 2.86 -10.41
C ILE A 30 -20.33 2.09 -10.22
N ALA A 31 -19.82 2.02 -8.98
CA ALA A 31 -18.58 1.30 -8.67
C ALA A 31 -18.70 -0.19 -8.96
N TRP A 32 -19.83 -0.83 -8.62
CA TRP A 32 -20.07 -2.22 -8.96
C TRP A 32 -20.13 -2.44 -10.48
N LEU A 33 -20.79 -1.53 -11.20
CA LEU A 33 -20.84 -1.59 -12.66
C LEU A 33 -19.44 -1.46 -13.27
N LEU A 34 -18.67 -0.44 -12.90
CA LEU A 34 -17.29 -0.24 -13.36
C LEU A 34 -16.41 -1.43 -13.00
N GLY A 35 -16.49 -1.92 -11.76
CA GLY A 35 -15.73 -3.07 -11.28
C GLY A 35 -15.97 -4.30 -12.14
N SER A 36 -17.24 -4.59 -12.45
CA SER A 36 -17.60 -5.74 -13.29
C SER A 36 -17.06 -5.63 -14.71
N VAL A 37 -17.02 -4.42 -15.28
CA VAL A 37 -16.49 -4.17 -16.63
C VAL A 37 -14.97 -4.33 -16.63
N VAL A 38 -14.28 -3.72 -15.68
CA VAL A 38 -12.81 -3.79 -15.58
C VAL A 38 -12.35 -5.21 -15.25
N GLY A 39 -13.03 -5.92 -14.34
CA GLY A 39 -12.72 -7.30 -14.01
C GLY A 39 -12.77 -8.23 -15.22
N ARG A 40 -13.80 -8.08 -16.07
CA ARG A 40 -13.89 -8.83 -17.33
C ARG A 40 -12.80 -8.45 -18.33
N ALA A 41 -12.44 -7.16 -18.41
CA ALA A 41 -11.37 -6.69 -19.28
C ALA A 41 -10.01 -7.28 -18.84
N VAL A 42 -9.73 -7.30 -17.54
CA VAL A 42 -8.53 -7.89 -16.96
C VAL A 42 -8.50 -9.40 -17.20
N ASN A 43 -9.60 -10.11 -16.97
CA ASN A 43 -9.70 -11.54 -17.24
C ASN A 43 -9.30 -11.87 -18.68
N ARG A 44 -9.85 -11.14 -19.66
CA ARG A 44 -9.48 -11.30 -21.09
C ARG A 44 -8.02 -10.98 -21.37
N LEU A 45 -7.42 -10.02 -20.66
CA LEU A 45 -6.02 -9.65 -20.86
C LEU A 45 -5.07 -10.75 -20.34
N ILE A 46 -5.42 -11.40 -19.23
CA ILE A 46 -4.65 -12.48 -18.62
C ILE A 46 -4.69 -13.74 -19.49
N GLU A 47 -5.89 -14.09 -19.98
CA GLU A 47 -6.07 -15.19 -20.95
C GLU A 47 -5.22 -14.96 -22.21
N ARG A 48 -5.21 -13.73 -22.75
CA ARG A 48 -4.45 -13.39 -23.96
C ARG A 48 -2.94 -13.37 -23.75
N THR A 49 -2.49 -12.96 -22.57
CA THR A 49 -1.05 -12.91 -22.24
C THR A 49 -0.48 -14.29 -21.89
N GLY A 50 -1.34 -15.32 -21.72
CA GLY A 50 -0.91 -16.67 -21.39
C GLY A 50 -0.34 -16.81 -19.99
N LEU A 51 -0.63 -15.84 -19.11
CA LEU A 51 -0.20 -15.85 -17.71
C LEU A 51 -0.69 -17.11 -16.97
N GLU A 52 -1.86 -17.64 -17.34
CA GLU A 52 -2.38 -18.91 -16.83
C GLU A 52 -1.38 -20.06 -17.03
N LYS A 53 -0.83 -20.20 -18.23
CA LYS A 53 0.13 -21.27 -18.54
C LYS A 53 1.45 -21.12 -17.80
N ALA A 54 1.85 -19.89 -17.49
CA ALA A 54 3.05 -19.61 -16.70
C ALA A 54 2.82 -19.93 -15.22
N PHE A 55 1.64 -19.61 -14.70
CA PHE A 55 1.27 -19.85 -13.31
C PHE A 55 0.96 -21.32 -13.02
N ASP A 56 0.31 -22.03 -13.94
CA ASP A 56 -0.02 -23.46 -13.79
C ASP A 56 1.22 -24.35 -13.62
N LYS A 57 2.39 -23.87 -14.06
CA LYS A 57 3.67 -24.56 -13.86
C LYS A 57 4.22 -24.42 -12.44
N THR A 58 3.74 -23.43 -11.67
CA THR A 58 4.13 -23.21 -10.28
C THR A 58 3.33 -24.09 -9.33
N ASP A 59 3.88 -24.42 -8.17
CA ASP A 59 3.20 -25.25 -7.17
C ASP A 59 1.91 -24.59 -6.66
N VAL A 60 1.87 -23.25 -6.65
CA VAL A 60 0.68 -22.46 -6.34
C VAL A 60 -0.39 -22.64 -7.41
N GLY A 61 -0.04 -22.52 -8.70
CA GLY A 61 -1.00 -22.70 -9.80
C GLY A 61 -1.59 -24.12 -9.87
N LYS A 62 -0.78 -25.16 -9.60
CA LYS A 62 -1.28 -26.54 -9.52
C LYS A 62 -2.32 -26.72 -8.42
N ALA A 63 -2.13 -26.09 -7.26
CA ALA A 63 -3.11 -26.12 -6.17
C ALA A 63 -4.42 -25.45 -6.57
N PHE A 64 -4.39 -24.26 -7.19
CA PHE A 64 -5.59 -23.59 -7.68
C PHE A 64 -6.30 -24.35 -8.81
N ARG A 65 -5.53 -24.95 -9.73
CA ARG A 65 -6.08 -25.79 -10.81
C ARG A 65 -6.77 -27.03 -10.26
N SER A 66 -6.19 -27.66 -9.22
CA SER A 66 -6.80 -28.81 -8.55
C SER A 66 -8.11 -28.47 -7.82
N ALA A 67 -8.28 -27.21 -7.43
CA ALA A 67 -9.53 -26.67 -6.89
C ALA A 67 -10.54 -26.27 -7.99
N GLY A 68 -10.20 -26.42 -9.27
CA GLY A 68 -11.05 -26.05 -10.40
C GLY A 68 -11.22 -24.54 -10.61
N ILE A 69 -10.30 -23.72 -10.07
CA ILE A 69 -10.35 -22.26 -10.18
C ILE A 69 -9.27 -21.78 -11.14
N ASP A 70 -9.67 -21.12 -12.22
CA ASP A 70 -8.76 -20.50 -13.18
C ASP A 70 -8.16 -19.18 -12.63
N LEU A 71 -6.87 -18.96 -12.91
CA LEU A 71 -6.15 -17.77 -12.44
C LEU A 71 -6.76 -16.48 -12.98
N SER A 72 -7.17 -16.45 -14.25
CA SER A 72 -7.76 -15.24 -14.84
C SER A 72 -9.02 -14.83 -14.11
N ASN A 73 -9.85 -15.80 -13.74
CA ASN A 73 -11.10 -15.55 -13.03
C ASN A 73 -10.83 -15.10 -11.59
N LEU A 74 -9.84 -15.68 -10.92
CA LEU A 74 -9.43 -15.28 -9.57
C LEU A 74 -8.92 -13.83 -9.57
N ILE A 75 -8.01 -13.49 -10.48
CA ILE A 75 -7.47 -12.12 -10.59
C ILE A 75 -8.58 -11.14 -11.00
N GLY A 76 -9.44 -11.51 -11.96
CA GLY A 76 -10.59 -10.69 -12.36
C GLY A 76 -11.54 -10.40 -11.20
N MET A 77 -11.81 -11.41 -10.36
CA MET A 77 -12.60 -11.25 -9.14
C MET A 77 -11.90 -10.37 -8.11
N LEU A 78 -10.58 -10.56 -7.92
CA LEU A 78 -9.79 -9.76 -6.98
C LEU A 78 -9.74 -8.28 -7.39
N VAL A 79 -9.57 -8.00 -8.68
CA VAL A 79 -9.61 -6.63 -9.23
C VAL A 79 -11.00 -6.02 -9.07
N THR A 80 -12.06 -6.79 -9.37
CA THR A 80 -13.44 -6.33 -9.17
C THR A 80 -13.69 -5.98 -7.70
N ALA A 81 -13.27 -6.85 -6.78
CA ALA A 81 -13.40 -6.62 -5.34
C ALA A 81 -12.65 -5.36 -4.90
N PHE A 82 -11.43 -5.15 -5.42
CA PHE A 82 -10.64 -3.96 -5.12
C PHE A 82 -11.32 -2.67 -5.57
N ILE A 83 -11.89 -2.66 -6.79
CA ILE A 83 -12.63 -1.50 -7.32
C ILE A 83 -13.88 -1.23 -6.49
N VAL A 84 -14.61 -2.27 -6.09
CA VAL A 84 -15.79 -2.13 -5.21
C VAL A 84 -15.39 -1.54 -3.86
N VAL A 85 -14.28 -2.00 -3.25
CA VAL A 85 -13.77 -1.44 -1.99
C VAL A 85 -13.44 0.04 -2.14
N ILE A 86 -12.76 0.44 -3.21
CA ILE A 86 -12.49 1.86 -3.50
C ILE A 86 -13.80 2.64 -3.65
N GLY A 87 -14.78 2.08 -4.38
CA GLY A 87 -16.10 2.67 -4.53
C GLY A 87 -16.82 2.88 -3.21
N ILE A 88 -16.73 1.93 -2.28
CA ILE A 88 -17.28 2.05 -0.93
C ILE A 88 -16.58 3.18 -0.16
N VAL A 89 -15.25 3.26 -0.22
CA VAL A 89 -14.49 4.35 0.44
C VAL A 89 -14.92 5.72 -0.10
N ILE A 90 -15.09 5.83 -1.41
CA ILE A 90 -15.59 7.07 -2.04
C ILE A 90 -17.01 7.36 -1.55
N ALA A 91 -17.91 6.38 -1.61
CA ALA A 91 -19.30 6.54 -1.16
C ALA A 91 -19.41 6.97 0.31
N LEU A 92 -18.61 6.39 1.20
CA LEU A 92 -18.50 6.80 2.60
C LEU A 92 -17.97 8.23 2.74
N GLY A 93 -17.03 8.64 1.87
CA GLY A 93 -16.54 10.01 1.80
C GLY A 93 -17.61 11.02 1.36
N TYR A 94 -18.62 10.60 0.59
CA TYR A 94 -19.77 11.42 0.18
C TYR A 94 -20.88 11.46 1.23
N LEU A 95 -21.00 10.43 2.05
CA LEU A 95 -21.93 10.35 3.18
C LEU A 95 -21.49 11.28 4.32
N ARG A 96 -20.90 12.45 4.03
CA ARG A 96 -20.30 13.40 4.98
C ARG A 96 -21.28 13.73 6.09
N ILE A 97 -21.24 12.91 7.15
CA ILE A 97 -21.96 13.15 8.38
C ILE A 97 -21.41 14.49 8.89
N GLY A 98 -22.20 15.56 8.81
CA GLY A 98 -21.78 16.88 9.26
C GLY A 98 -21.46 16.78 10.75
N GLY A 99 -20.20 16.98 11.14
CA GLY A 99 -19.76 16.93 12.52
C GLY A 99 -18.47 16.14 12.74
N GLU A 100 -18.11 15.97 14.01
CA GLU A 100 -16.87 15.29 14.43
C GLU A 100 -16.82 13.82 13.97
N ALA A 101 -17.97 13.16 13.84
CA ALA A 101 -18.06 11.79 13.33
C ALA A 101 -17.59 11.67 11.86
N GLY A 102 -17.88 12.66 11.01
CA GLY A 102 -17.43 12.66 9.62
C GLY A 102 -15.91 12.81 9.49
N ALA A 103 -15.27 13.55 10.40
CA ALA A 103 -13.81 13.70 10.43
C ALA A 103 -13.14 12.37 10.79
N LEU A 104 -13.67 11.64 11.78
CA LEU A 104 -13.17 10.32 12.17
C LEU A 104 -13.31 9.30 11.04
N ILE A 105 -14.46 9.24 10.38
CA ILE A 105 -14.69 8.32 9.26
C ILE A 105 -13.75 8.66 8.09
N ALA A 106 -13.57 9.95 7.78
CA ALA A 106 -12.66 10.39 6.74
C ALA A 106 -11.19 10.02 7.04
N ASP A 107 -10.75 10.11 8.30
CA ASP A 107 -9.40 9.73 8.67
C ASP A 107 -9.18 8.21 8.64
N VAL A 108 -10.16 7.41 9.10
CA VAL A 108 -10.12 5.95 8.97
C VAL A 108 -10.08 5.53 7.50
N ALA A 109 -10.89 6.15 6.66
CA ALA A 109 -10.93 5.91 5.22
C ALA A 109 -9.59 6.23 4.52
N ARG A 110 -8.85 7.25 4.99
CA ARG A 110 -7.50 7.60 4.49
C ARG A 110 -6.41 6.64 4.97
N TYR A 111 -6.61 6.02 6.13
CA TYR A 111 -5.64 5.10 6.71
C TYR A 111 -5.59 3.77 5.96
N LEU A 112 -6.75 3.25 5.52
CA LEU A 112 -6.85 1.95 4.82
C LEU A 112 -5.95 1.86 3.56
N PRO A 113 -6.02 2.79 2.60
CA PRO A 113 -5.19 2.73 1.39
C PRO A 113 -3.70 2.86 1.68
N ARG A 114 -3.32 3.70 2.64
CA ARG A 114 -1.91 3.89 3.05
C ARG A 114 -1.34 2.64 3.70
N LEU A 115 -2.14 1.94 4.49
CA LEU A 115 -1.74 0.69 5.14
C LEU A 115 -1.53 -0.43 4.12
N ILE A 116 -2.44 -0.56 3.15
CA ILE A 116 -2.28 -1.48 2.01
C ILE A 116 -1.03 -1.13 1.19
N GLY A 117 -0.85 0.16 0.87
CA GLY A 117 0.33 0.65 0.14
C GLY A 117 1.65 0.35 0.86
N GLY A 118 1.68 0.49 2.19
CA GLY A 118 2.84 0.14 3.01
C GLY A 118 3.16 -1.35 3.00
N ILE A 119 2.15 -2.22 3.05
CA ILE A 119 2.34 -3.68 3.01
C ILE A 119 2.88 -4.11 1.63
N ILE A 120 2.33 -3.56 0.55
CA ILE A 120 2.82 -3.83 -0.82
C ILE A 120 4.27 -3.34 -0.96
N LEU A 121 4.57 -2.12 -0.52
CA LEU A 121 5.92 -1.55 -0.59
C LEU A 121 6.93 -2.38 0.23
N ASN A 122 6.52 -2.87 1.40
CA ASN A 122 7.34 -3.73 2.25
C ASN A 122 7.69 -5.05 1.55
N ASN A 123 6.75 -5.65 0.81
CA ASN A 123 7.02 -6.87 0.05
C ASN A 123 7.90 -6.61 -1.19
N CYS A 124 7.64 -5.52 -1.91
CA CYS A 124 8.42 -5.13 -3.09
C CYS A 124 9.85 -4.70 -2.75
N GLY A 125 10.09 -4.12 -1.56
CA GLY A 125 11.42 -3.70 -1.10
C GLY A 125 12.43 -4.83 -0.95
N CYS A 126 11.97 -6.06 -0.72
CA CYS A 126 12.86 -7.22 -0.59
C CYS A 126 13.23 -7.85 -1.96
N TYR A 127 12.37 -7.70 -2.97
CA TYR A 127 12.58 -8.31 -4.29
C TYR A 127 13.65 -7.61 -5.15
N THR A 128 13.91 -6.32 -4.93
CA THR A 128 14.99 -5.60 -5.63
C THR A 128 16.37 -5.81 -4.99
N SER A 129 16.46 -6.58 -3.91
CA SER A 129 17.77 -7.02 -3.40
C SER A 129 18.30 -8.17 -4.28
N GLY A 130 18.81 -7.80 -5.46
CA GLY A 130 19.77 -8.65 -6.15
C GLY A 130 20.91 -9.02 -5.18
N PRO A 131 21.62 -10.14 -5.39
CA PRO A 131 22.65 -10.64 -4.48
C PRO A 131 23.86 -9.71 -4.40
N THR A 132 23.71 -8.58 -3.71
CA THR A 132 24.78 -7.61 -3.40
C THR A 132 25.72 -8.14 -2.31
N HIS A 133 25.40 -9.28 -1.69
CA HIS A 133 26.30 -9.97 -0.76
C HIS A 133 27.60 -10.49 -1.42
N ARG A 134 27.68 -10.53 -2.76
CA ARG A 134 28.92 -10.89 -3.46
C ARG A 134 29.92 -9.74 -3.56
N LEU A 135 29.50 -8.50 -3.34
CA LEU A 135 30.39 -7.33 -3.44
C LEU A 135 31.18 -7.04 -2.16
N TYR A 136 30.84 -7.68 -1.03
CA TYR A 136 31.58 -7.53 0.24
C TYR A 136 32.60 -8.65 0.48
N ARG A 137 32.57 -9.73 -0.32
CA ARG A 137 33.43 -10.91 -0.14
C ARG A 137 34.76 -10.82 -0.91
N GLU A 138 34.91 -9.82 -1.78
CA GLU A 138 36.11 -9.60 -2.58
C GLU A 138 36.95 -8.41 -2.11
N ALA A 139 36.61 -7.80 -0.98
CA ALA A 139 37.53 -6.88 -0.33
C ALA A 139 38.71 -7.69 0.23
N PRO A 140 39.93 -7.59 -0.33
CA PRO A 140 41.07 -8.25 0.27
C PRO A 140 41.25 -7.72 1.70
N HIS A 141 41.29 -8.63 2.67
CA HIS A 141 41.63 -8.36 4.06
C HIS A 141 43.01 -7.69 4.11
N GLY A 142 43.05 -6.35 3.97
CA GLY A 142 44.29 -5.60 3.80
C GLY A 142 44.18 -4.34 2.94
N ALA A 143 43.08 -4.08 2.23
CA ALA A 143 42.87 -2.81 1.52
C ALA A 143 42.51 -1.67 2.48
N VAL A 144 43.41 -1.37 3.42
CA VAL A 144 43.45 -0.06 4.08
C VAL A 144 44.08 0.89 3.07
N PRO A 145 43.40 1.99 2.67
CA PRO A 145 44.02 3.01 1.84
C PRO A 145 45.31 3.50 2.50
N GLN A 146 46.46 3.26 1.85
CA GLN A 146 47.78 3.72 2.31
C GLN A 146 47.86 5.25 2.44
N ALA A 147 46.83 5.99 1.99
CA ALA A 147 46.65 7.42 2.23
C ALA A 147 46.52 7.81 3.71
N VAL A 148 46.35 6.86 4.65
CA VAL A 148 46.38 7.12 6.11
C VAL A 148 47.72 6.71 6.75
N ARG A 149 48.68 6.16 5.97
CA ARG A 149 50.00 5.73 6.45
C ARG A 149 51.11 6.78 6.18
N GLY A 150 50.75 8.04 5.99
CA GLY A 150 51.68 9.14 5.80
C GLY A 150 51.45 10.23 6.83
N ASP A 151 52.45 10.43 7.69
CA ASP A 151 52.68 11.62 8.51
C ASP A 151 51.83 11.83 9.78
N ARG A 152 52.32 11.29 10.91
CA ARG A 152 51.87 11.63 12.28
C ARG A 152 52.37 13.02 12.75
N GLY A 153 52.86 13.87 11.85
CA GLY A 153 53.38 15.21 12.16
C GLY A 153 52.53 16.37 11.64
N ASN A 154 51.57 16.15 10.75
CA ASN A 154 50.76 17.23 10.18
C ASN A 154 49.39 16.73 9.74
N ALA A 155 48.39 16.81 10.63
CA ALA A 155 47.01 16.55 10.26
C ALA A 155 46.44 17.79 9.54
N PRO A 156 46.20 17.76 8.22
CA PRO A 156 45.29 18.74 7.64
C PRO A 156 43.94 18.55 8.30
N GLN A 157 43.32 19.66 8.70
CA GLN A 157 41.98 19.79 9.26
C GLN A 157 40.93 19.27 8.26
N LEU A 158 40.88 17.95 8.05
CA LEU A 158 39.80 17.30 7.33
C LEU A 158 38.66 17.13 8.31
N THR A 159 37.89 18.20 8.40
CA THR A 159 36.62 18.30 9.09
C THR A 159 35.68 17.23 8.53
N ALA A 160 35.70 16.07 9.18
CA ALA A 160 34.52 15.35 9.64
C ALA A 160 33.29 15.38 8.72
N TYR A 161 33.30 14.52 7.70
CA TYR A 161 32.10 13.78 7.30
C TYR A 161 32.20 12.39 7.95
N TRP A 162 31.87 12.29 9.25
CA TRP A 162 31.83 11.04 10.00
C TRP A 162 30.58 10.98 10.89
N PRO A 163 29.57 10.16 10.58
CA PRO A 163 28.43 9.95 11.46
C PRO A 163 28.79 8.93 12.57
N HIS A 164 29.18 9.45 13.73
CA HIS A 164 28.89 9.03 15.13
C HIS A 164 28.62 7.56 15.56
N ARG A 165 28.92 6.50 14.80
CA ARG A 165 28.71 5.11 15.28
C ARG A 165 29.89 4.17 15.05
N ALA A 166 31.11 4.61 15.38
CA ALA A 166 32.27 3.72 15.44
C ALA A 166 33.08 3.85 16.75
N CYS A 167 32.38 4.05 17.88
CA CYS A 167 32.99 3.97 19.21
C CYS A 167 32.14 3.09 20.13
N ARG A 168 32.13 1.76 19.90
CA ARG A 168 31.80 0.79 20.96
C ARG A 168 32.25 -0.65 20.67
N VAL A 169 33.44 -0.87 20.10
CA VAL A 169 34.02 -2.24 20.08
C VAL A 169 35.54 -2.20 20.22
N ALA A 170 36.03 -1.69 21.34
CA ALA A 170 37.36 -2.00 21.87
C ALA A 170 37.47 -1.47 23.31
N GLY A 171 37.37 -2.37 24.29
CA GLY A 171 37.77 -2.11 25.67
C GLY A 171 36.66 -2.22 26.73
N ALA A 172 36.34 -3.46 27.11
CA ALA A 172 36.16 -3.92 28.50
C ALA A 172 35.83 -5.42 28.48
#